data_AF-A0A7G3G5P3-F1
#
_entry.id   AF-A0A7G3G5P3-F1
#
_cell.length_a   1.000
_cell.length_b   1.000
_cell.length_c   1.000
_cell.angle_alpha   90.00
_cell.angle_beta   90.00
_cell.angle_gamma   90.00
#
_symmetry.space_group_name_H-M   'P 1'
#
loop_
_entity.id
_entity.type
_entity.pdbx_description
1 polymer ?
#
loop_
_entity_poly.entity_id
_entity_poly.type
_entity_poly.pdbx_seq_one_letter_code
_entity_poly.pdbx_strand_id
1 'polypeptide(L)'
;MNKGVLLDLTHSLSEAIKATEIEIQNCYSYHDEQVEIKPYVWKNLDEKIDYMLNVYRPLVSTNLLAAINNHKQVSREISRQVFQEDEDTCTAYEKMLVEHKTLYVQLQSFIAKISGVEAI
;
A
#
# COMPACT_ATOMS: atom_id res chain seq x y z
N MET A 1 -3.71 -21.43 -4.24
CA MET A 1 -3.73 -20.00 -3.86
C MET A 1 -4.49 -19.21 -4.93
N ASN A 2 -5.43 -18.34 -4.54
CA ASN A 2 -6.25 -17.60 -5.50
C ASN A 2 -5.45 -16.41 -6.06
N LYS A 3 -5.00 -16.52 -7.32
CA LYS A 3 -4.24 -15.46 -8.01
C LYS A 3 -5.02 -14.14 -8.11
N GLY A 4 -6.35 -14.20 -8.21
CA GLY A 4 -7.19 -13.01 -8.30
C GLY A 4 -7.04 -12.10 -7.09
N VAL A 5 -6.97 -12.65 -5.89
CA VAL A 5 -6.86 -11.84 -4.65
C VAL A 5 -5.50 -11.14 -4.54
N LEU A 6 -4.43 -11.78 -5.01
CA LEU A 6 -3.12 -11.14 -5.07
C LEU A 6 -3.10 -10.00 -6.10
N LEU A 7 -3.68 -10.23 -7.27
CA LEU A 7 -3.80 -9.20 -8.31
C LEU A 7 -4.66 -8.02 -7.85
N ASP A 8 -5.76 -8.29 -7.15
CA ASP A 8 -6.62 -7.26 -6.55
C ASP A 8 -5.86 -6.42 -5.52
N LEU A 9 -5.11 -7.07 -4.62
CA LEU A 9 -4.27 -6.36 -3.66
C LEU A 9 -3.20 -5.51 -4.37
N THR A 10 -2.47 -6.10 -5.32
CA THR A 10 -1.47 -5.38 -6.13
C THR A 10 -2.07 -4.19 -6.86
N HIS A 11 -3.29 -4.33 -7.41
CA HIS A 11 -3.98 -3.23 -8.07
C HIS A 11 -4.35 -2.12 -7.09
N SER A 12 -4.98 -2.44 -5.96
CA SER A 12 -5.31 -1.45 -4.92
C SER A 12 -4.08 -0.71 -4.41
N LEU A 13 -2.95 -1.41 -4.29
CA LEU A 13 -1.68 -0.81 -3.88
C LEU A 13 -1.11 0.12 -4.96
N SER A 14 -1.27 -0.21 -6.24
CA SER A 14 -0.91 0.68 -7.34
C SER A 14 -1.75 1.96 -7.37
N GLU A 15 -3.05 1.87 -7.03
CA GLU A 15 -3.91 3.05 -6.88
C GLU A 15 -3.47 3.90 -5.69
N ALA A 16 -3.13 3.27 -4.55
CA ALA A 16 -2.63 3.96 -3.37
C ALA A 16 -1.29 4.67 -3.60
N ILE A 17 -0.36 4.04 -4.34
CA ILE A 17 0.90 4.68 -4.75
C ILE A 17 0.62 5.96 -5.54
N LYS A 18 -0.24 5.89 -6.56
CA LYS A 18 -0.58 7.06 -7.39
C LYS A 18 -1.27 8.15 -6.58
N ALA A 19 -2.22 7.79 -5.71
CA ALA A 19 -2.89 8.77 -4.86
C ALA A 19 -1.90 9.45 -3.90
N THR A 20 -0.97 8.68 -3.33
CA THR A 20 0.06 9.22 -2.43
C THR A 20 1.03 10.14 -3.18
N GLU A 21 1.42 9.81 -4.41
CA GLU A 21 2.24 10.70 -5.27
C GLU A 21 1.52 12.01 -5.58
N ILE A 22 0.20 11.96 -5.81
CA ILE A 22 -0.63 13.17 -6.01
C ILE A 22 -0.71 14.00 -4.73
N GLU A 23 -0.91 13.38 -3.57
CA GLU A 23 -0.94 14.11 -2.29
C GLU A 23 0.41 14.80 -1.99
N ILE A 24 1.53 14.13 -2.26
CA ILE A 24 2.87 14.72 -2.16
C ILE A 24 3.00 15.90 -3.13
N GLN A 25 2.50 15.77 -4.37
CA GLN A 25 2.50 16.88 -5.30
C GLN A 25 1.66 18.06 -4.77
N ASN A 26 0.44 17.78 -4.28
CA ASN A 26 -0.47 18.79 -3.73
C ASN A 26 0.13 19.52 -2.52
N CYS A 27 0.96 18.84 -1.73
CA CYS A 27 1.73 19.41 -0.63
C CYS A 27 2.71 20.51 -1.07
N TYR A 28 3.27 20.38 -2.28
CA TYR A 28 4.27 21.32 -2.81
C TYR A 28 3.70 22.26 -3.88
N SER A 29 2.47 22.05 -4.34
CA SER A 29 1.77 22.90 -5.30
C SER A 29 1.08 24.09 -4.61
N TYR A 30 0.98 25.21 -5.34
CA TYR A 30 0.11 26.32 -4.93
C TYR A 30 -1.36 25.90 -5.04
N HIS A 31 -2.21 26.42 -4.13
CA HIS A 31 -3.57 25.93 -3.89
C HIS A 31 -4.48 25.78 -5.13
N ASP A 32 -4.24 26.53 -6.21
CA ASP A 32 -5.10 26.50 -7.42
C ASP A 32 -4.83 25.30 -8.36
N GLU A 33 -3.81 24.48 -8.09
CA GLU A 33 -3.43 23.32 -8.94
C GLU A 33 -3.65 21.96 -8.26
N GLN A 34 -4.35 21.91 -7.13
CA GLN A 34 -4.55 20.66 -6.39
C GLN A 34 -5.38 19.67 -7.19
N VAL A 35 -4.85 18.46 -7.36
CA VAL A 35 -5.53 17.36 -8.04
C VAL A 35 -6.31 16.56 -7.01
N GLU A 36 -7.62 16.41 -7.23
CA GLU A 36 -8.46 15.60 -6.35
C GLU A 36 -8.15 14.12 -6.50
N ILE A 37 -7.87 13.46 -5.38
CA ILE A 37 -7.72 12.02 -5.30
C ILE A 37 -9.05 11.33 -5.04
N LYS A 38 -9.17 10.08 -5.47
CA LYS A 38 -10.37 9.29 -5.18
C LYS A 38 -10.42 8.95 -3.69
N PRO A 39 -11.51 9.29 -2.96
CA PRO A 39 -11.54 9.18 -1.50
C PRO A 39 -11.52 7.73 -0.98
N TYR A 40 -11.82 6.75 -1.84
CA TYR A 40 -11.91 5.35 -1.45
C TYR A 40 -10.57 4.60 -1.53
N VAL A 41 -9.49 5.21 -2.03
CA VAL A 41 -8.25 4.50 -2.38
C VAL A 41 -7.63 3.83 -1.14
N TRP A 42 -7.44 4.57 -0.06
CA TRP A 42 -6.84 4.02 1.16
C TRP A 42 -7.73 3.00 1.86
N LYS A 43 -9.04 3.27 1.90
CA LYS A 43 -10.03 2.33 2.46
C LYS A 43 -10.03 1.01 1.69
N ASN A 44 -10.03 1.07 0.36
CA ASN A 44 -9.98 -0.11 -0.49
C ASN A 44 -8.68 -0.92 -0.23
N LEU A 45 -7.53 -0.26 -0.15
CA LEU A 45 -6.27 -0.94 0.17
C LEU A 45 -6.33 -1.62 1.55
N ASP A 46 -6.80 -0.93 2.59
CA ASP A 46 -6.91 -1.48 3.94
C ASP A 46 -7.83 -2.71 3.98
N GLU A 47 -8.98 -2.65 3.30
CA GLU A 47 -9.89 -3.77 3.17
C GLU A 47 -9.25 -4.99 2.48
N LYS A 48 -8.44 -4.78 1.43
CA LYS A 48 -7.73 -5.87 0.74
C LYS A 48 -6.61 -6.47 1.59
N ILE A 49 -5.88 -5.65 2.34
CA ILE A 49 -4.87 -6.10 3.31
C ILE A 49 -5.54 -6.97 4.38
N ASP A 50 -6.67 -6.52 4.93
CA ASP A 50 -7.39 -7.22 5.99
C ASP A 50 -7.97 -8.53 5.49
N TYR A 51 -8.50 -8.53 4.28
CA TYR A 51 -8.96 -9.76 3.64
C TYR A 51 -7.82 -10.77 3.45
N MET A 52 -6.63 -10.31 3.05
CA MET A 52 -5.45 -11.17 2.91
C MET A 52 -4.98 -11.75 4.25
N LEU A 53 -4.90 -10.93 5.30
CA LEU A 53 -4.41 -11.34 6.61
C LEU A 53 -5.39 -12.21 7.40
N ASN A 54 -6.70 -12.05 7.16
CA ASN A 54 -7.73 -12.76 7.93
C ASN A 54 -8.30 -13.98 7.19
N VAL A 55 -8.58 -13.85 5.89
CA VAL A 55 -9.26 -14.91 5.11
C VAL A 55 -8.26 -15.78 4.37
N TYR A 56 -7.26 -15.17 3.73
CA TYR A 56 -6.28 -15.89 2.91
C TYR A 56 -5.04 -16.35 3.68
N ARG A 57 -4.91 -16.02 4.96
CA ARG A 57 -3.79 -16.39 5.83
C ARG A 57 -3.28 -17.82 5.65
N PRO A 58 -4.15 -18.87 5.63
CA PRO A 58 -3.68 -20.26 5.53
C PRO A 58 -3.13 -20.62 4.14
N LEU A 59 -3.40 -19.79 3.13
CA LEU A 59 -3.11 -20.05 1.72
C LEU A 59 -1.94 -19.22 1.19
N VAL A 60 -1.33 -18.39 2.04
CA VAL A 60 -0.29 -17.43 1.69
C VAL A 60 1.01 -17.80 2.41
N SER A 61 2.15 -17.61 1.75
CA SER A 61 3.44 -17.89 2.37
C SER A 61 3.67 -17.02 3.61
N THR A 62 4.36 -17.56 4.60
CA THR A 62 4.72 -16.83 5.84
C THR A 62 5.48 -15.53 5.54
N ASN A 63 6.36 -15.54 4.53
CA ASN A 63 7.11 -14.35 4.13
C ASN A 63 6.20 -13.25 3.58
N LEU A 64 5.23 -13.61 2.72
CA LEU A 64 4.29 -12.62 2.19
C LEU A 64 3.33 -12.11 3.29
N LEU A 65 2.90 -12.98 4.20
CA LEU A 65 2.10 -12.53 5.35
C LEU A 65 2.86 -11.57 6.26
N ALA A 66 4.14 -11.83 6.50
CA ALA A 66 5.00 -10.94 7.28
C ALA A 66 5.14 -9.58 6.60
N ALA A 67 5.35 -9.55 5.27
CA ALA A 67 5.40 -8.32 4.48
C ALA A 67 4.09 -7.51 4.58
N ILE A 68 2.93 -8.15 4.34
CA ILE A 68 1.62 -7.49 4.40
C ILE A 68 1.34 -6.98 5.83
N ASN A 69 1.68 -7.77 6.85
CA ASN A 69 1.47 -7.36 8.24
C ASN A 69 2.39 -6.21 8.66
N ASN A 70 3.66 -6.23 8.21
CA ASN A 70 4.59 -5.12 8.44
C ASN A 70 4.06 -3.84 7.81
N HIS A 71 3.62 -3.90 6.55
CA HIS A 71 3.00 -2.79 5.84
C HIS A 71 1.85 -2.20 6.64
N LYS A 72 0.91 -3.05 7.11
CA LYS A 72 -0.21 -2.62 7.94
C LYS A 72 0.23 -1.95 9.24
N GLN A 73 1.27 -2.46 9.90
CA GLN A 73 1.78 -1.89 11.15
C GLN A 73 2.44 -0.53 10.91
N VAL A 74 3.29 -0.41 9.89
CA VAL A 74 3.95 0.85 9.52
C VAL A 74 2.93 1.89 9.09
N SER A 75 1.94 1.52 8.26
CA SER A 75 0.88 2.46 7.85
C SER A 75 0.09 3.00 9.04
N ARG A 76 -0.25 2.14 10.01
CA ARG A 76 -0.93 2.56 11.25
C ARG A 76 -0.07 3.48 12.10
N GLU A 77 1.22 3.19 12.19
CA GLU A 77 2.17 4.01 12.93
C GLU A 77 2.31 5.40 12.31
N ILE A 78 2.45 5.49 10.98
CA ILE A 78 2.49 6.78 10.27
C ILE A 78 1.19 7.57 10.50
N SER A 79 0.02 6.93 10.38
CA SER A 79 -1.25 7.60 10.67
C SER A 79 -1.31 8.10 12.12
N ARG A 80 -0.83 7.29 13.08
CA ARG A 80 -0.78 7.68 14.49
C ARG A 80 0.12 8.90 14.71
N GLN A 81 1.30 8.94 14.07
CA GLN A 81 2.24 10.07 14.15
C GLN A 81 1.60 11.37 13.64
N VAL A 82 0.85 11.32 12.53
CA VAL A 82 0.10 12.47 12.02
C VAL A 82 -0.98 12.94 13.00
N PHE A 83 -1.78 12.02 13.55
CA PHE A 83 -2.93 12.40 14.38
C PHE A 83 -2.60 12.72 15.84
N GLN A 84 -1.49 12.19 16.37
CA GLN A 84 -1.18 12.24 17.81
C GLN A 84 0.16 12.89 18.13
N GLU A 85 1.06 13.03 17.16
CA GLU A 85 2.43 13.54 17.36
C GLU A 85 2.72 14.77 16.50
N ASP A 86 1.68 15.36 15.90
CA ASP A 86 1.76 16.53 15.01
C ASP A 86 2.79 16.35 13.88
N GLU A 87 2.95 15.12 13.39
CA GLU A 87 3.81 14.87 12.25
C GLU A 87 3.28 15.60 11.01
N ASP A 88 4.21 16.24 10.28
CA ASP A 88 3.93 16.89 9.01
C ASP A 88 3.29 15.91 8.02
N THR A 89 2.12 16.27 7.52
CA THR A 89 1.31 15.40 6.66
C THR A 89 2.04 15.05 5.36
N CYS A 90 2.84 15.97 4.83
CA CYS A 90 3.60 15.74 3.60
C CYS A 90 4.71 14.70 3.83
N THR A 91 5.47 14.85 4.92
CA THR A 91 6.47 13.88 5.37
C THR A 91 5.84 12.49 5.59
N ALA A 92 4.65 12.44 6.19
CA ALA A 92 3.92 11.20 6.38
C ALA A 92 3.55 10.52 5.04
N TYR A 93 3.12 11.30 4.03
CA TYR A 93 2.87 10.75 2.70
C TYR A 93 4.13 10.22 2.02
N GLU A 94 5.28 10.90 2.16
CA GLU A 94 6.55 10.41 1.64
C GLU A 94 6.95 9.06 2.26
N LYS A 95 6.82 8.94 3.59
CA LYS A 95 7.04 7.66 4.30
C LYS A 95 6.06 6.58 3.82
N MET A 96 4.79 6.93 3.68
CA MET A 96 3.76 6.00 3.23
C MET A 96 4.02 5.52 1.79
N LEU A 97 4.52 6.40 0.91
CA LEU A 97 4.86 6.07 -0.46
C LEU A 97 5.98 5.02 -0.53
N VAL A 98 7.03 5.17 0.29
CA VAL A 98 8.13 4.20 0.39
C VAL A 98 7.59 2.84 0.83
N GLU A 99 6.72 2.82 1.83
CA GLU A 99 6.12 1.60 2.37
C GLU A 99 5.21 0.91 1.33
N HIS A 100 4.36 1.67 0.64
CA HIS A 100 3.53 1.14 -0.46
C HIS A 100 4.37 0.54 -1.59
N LYS A 101 5.42 1.24 -2.04
CA LYS A 101 6.34 0.75 -3.09
C LYS A 101 7.06 -0.51 -2.66
N THR A 102 7.46 -0.60 -1.39
CA THR A 102 8.12 -1.78 -0.82
C THR A 102 7.23 -3.01 -0.88
N LEU A 103 6.00 -2.92 -0.37
CA LEU A 103 5.05 -4.03 -0.45
C LEU A 103 4.70 -4.39 -1.90
N TYR A 104 4.62 -3.39 -2.79
CA TYR A 104 4.29 -3.61 -4.20
C TYR A 104 5.34 -4.45 -4.91
N VAL A 105 6.62 -4.14 -4.73
CA VAL A 105 7.73 -4.93 -5.28
C VAL A 105 7.69 -6.36 -4.72
N GLN A 106 7.49 -6.51 -3.41
CA GLN A 106 7.41 -7.84 -2.78
C GLN A 106 6.24 -8.68 -3.32
N LEU A 107 5.07 -8.06 -3.55
CA LEU A 107 3.93 -8.72 -4.18
C LEU A 107 4.22 -9.10 -5.63
N GLN A 108 4.84 -8.23 -6.42
CA GLN A 108 5.21 -8.53 -7.80
C GLN A 108 6.19 -9.70 -7.88
N SER A 109 7.24 -9.70 -7.06
CA SER A 109 8.20 -10.81 -7.00
C SER A 109 7.53 -12.13 -6.61
N PHE A 110 6.58 -12.07 -5.66
CA PHE A 110 5.81 -13.25 -5.27
C PHE A 110 4.91 -13.76 -6.39
N ILE A 111 4.19 -12.87 -7.08
CA ILE A 111 3.32 -13.20 -8.22
C ILE A 111 4.13 -13.82 -9.38
N ALA A 112 5.32 -13.28 -9.68
CA ALA A 112 6.23 -13.82 -10.69
C ALA A 112 6.64 -15.26 -10.34
N LYS A 113 7.11 -15.47 -9.10
CA LYS A 113 7.53 -16.79 -8.59
C LYS A 113 6.44 -17.85 -8.71
N ILE A 114 5.20 -17.54 -8.33
CA ILE A 114 4.08 -18.51 -8.40
C ILE A 114 3.53 -18.70 -9.82
N SER A 115 3.88 -17.81 -10.74
CA SER A 115 3.47 -17.90 -12.14
C SER A 115 4.51 -18.59 -13.01
N GLY A 116 5.66 -18.99 -12.44
CA GLY A 116 6.76 -19.62 -13.18
C GLY A 116 7.47 -18.66 -14.14
N VAL A 117 7.25 -17.35 -13.96
CA VAL A 117 7.99 -16.31 -14.68
C VAL A 117 9.15 -15.95 -13.75
N GLU A 118 10.37 -16.41 -14.07
CA GLU A 118 11.55 -15.89 -13.39
C GLU A 118 11.55 -14.37 -13.55
N ALA A 119 11.55 -13.64 -12.44
CA ALA A 119 11.72 -12.19 -12.47
C ALA A 119 13.13 -11.91 -13.02
N ILE A 120 13.17 -11.36 -14.23
CA ILE A 120 14.41 -10.90 -14.90
C ILE A 120 14.90 -9.64 -14.19
#